data_AF-A0A9E2BIH6-F1
#
_entry.id   AF-A0A9E2BIH6-F1
#
_cell.length_a   1.000
_cell.length_b   1.000
_cell.length_c   1.000
_cell.angle_alpha   90.00
_cell.angle_beta   90.00
_cell.angle_gamma   90.00
#
_symmetry.space_group_name_H-M   'P 1'
#
loop_
_entity.id
_entity.type
_entity.pdbx_description
1 polymer ?
#
loop_
_entity_poly.entity_id
_entity_poly.type
_entity_poly.pdbx_seq_one_letter_code
_entity_poly.pdbx_strand_id
1 'polypeptide(L)' 'MRVFNRWGTLVYENNDYKNDWRGEVNRGLRDNVALVPDGAYFLVITLNDTNEQISKFLTIKR' A
#
# COMPACT_ATOMS: atom_id res chain seq x y z
N MET A 1 0.65 7.93 -0.85
CA MET A 1 1.05 6.61 -0.34
C MET A 1 0.87 5.55 -1.42
N ARG A 2 1.86 4.68 -1.56
CA ARG A 2 1.83 3.49 -2.41
C ARG A 2 2.09 2.25 -1.57
N VAL A 3 1.39 1.16 -1.85
CA VAL A 3 1.55 -0.13 -1.18
C VAL A 3 1.89 -1.19 -2.22
N PHE A 4 2.96 -1.92 -1.94
CA PHE A 4 3.41 -3.02 -2.76
C PHE A 4 3.27 -4.34 -2.00
N ASN A 5 2.85 -5.39 -2.69
CA ASN A 5 2.92 -6.73 -2.13
C ASN A 5 4.36 -7.25 -2.11
N ARG A 6 4.58 -8.45 -1.53
CA ARG A 6 5.89 -9.10 -1.45
C ARG A 6 6.61 -9.32 -2.80
N TRP A 7 5.88 -9.25 -3.91
CA TRP A 7 6.43 -9.41 -5.26
C TRP A 7 6.70 -8.07 -5.96
N GLY A 8 6.53 -6.95 -5.26
CA GLY A 8 6.70 -5.61 -5.82
C GLY A 8 5.54 -5.13 -6.69
N THR A 9 4.41 -5.84 -6.72
CA THR A 9 3.21 -5.36 -7.41
C THR A 9 2.55 -4.26 -6.60
N LEU A 10 2.25 -3.12 -7.23
CA LEU A 10 1.44 -2.06 -6.64
C LEU A 10 0.01 -2.55 -6.43
N VAL A 11 -0.43 -2.63 -5.18
CA VAL A 11 -1.79 -3.10 -4.81
C VAL A 11 -2.71 -1.97 -4.35
N TYR A 12 -2.12 -0.87 -3.88
CA TYR A 12 -2.86 0.32 -3.49
C TYR A 12 -2.06 1.59 -3.76
N GLU A 13 -2.76 2.63 -4.19
CA GLU A 13 -2.23 3.98 -4.36
C GLU A 13 -3.27 5.03 -3.97
N ASN A 14 -2.84 6.01 -3.18
CA ASN A 14 -3.63 7.20 -2.85
C ASN A 14 -2.70 8.40 -2.67
N ASN A 15 -2.92 9.46 -3.45
CA ASN A 15 -2.11 10.68 -3.39
C ASN A 15 -2.45 11.57 -2.19
N ASP A 16 -3.64 11.42 -1.61
CA ASP A 16 -4.14 12.17 -0.44
C ASP A 16 -4.40 11.19 0.72
N TYR A 17 -3.33 10.52 1.17
CA TYR A 17 -3.42 9.51 2.22
C TYR A 17 -3.65 10.15 3.59
N LYS A 18 -4.72 9.75 4.29
CA LYS A 18 -5.16 10.33 5.58
C LYS A 18 -5.10 9.35 6.74
N ASN A 19 -4.17 8.40 6.67
CA ASN A 19 -4.02 7.33 7.67
C ASN A 19 -5.24 6.37 7.77
N ASP A 20 -5.95 6.23 6.66
CA ASP A 20 -7.26 5.61 6.55
C ASP A 20 -7.26 4.26 5.83
N TRP A 21 -6.14 3.84 5.26
CA TRP A 21 -6.02 2.53 4.60
C TRP A 21 -6.13 1.40 5.62
N ARG A 22 -6.96 0.40 5.31
CA ARG A 22 -7.23 -0.81 6.11
C ARG A 22 -7.00 -2.09 5.30
N GLY A 23 -6.23 -2.00 4.22
CA GLY A 23 -5.90 -3.14 3.37
C GLY A 23 -6.71 -3.21 2.09
N GLU A 24 -7.40 -2.14 1.70
CA GLU A 24 -8.14 -2.04 0.45
C GLU A 24 -7.20 -2.14 -0.75
N VAL A 25 -7.75 -2.65 -1.85
CA VAL A 25 -7.04 -2.84 -3.12
C VAL A 25 -7.67 -1.93 -4.15
N ASN A 26 -6.85 -1.14 -4.85
CA ASN A 26 -7.30 -0.31 -5.98
C ASN A 26 -6.33 -0.34 -7.18
N ARG A 27 -5.32 -1.24 -7.14
CA ARG A 27 -4.32 -1.47 -8.18
C ARG A 27 -3.93 -2.96 -8.25
N GLY A 28 -3.45 -3.39 -9.41
CA GLY A 28 -2.55 -4.55 -9.62
C GLY A 28 -3.04 -5.97 -9.28
N LEU A 29 -4.06 -6.15 -8.44
CA LEU A 29 -4.67 -7.46 -8.18
C LEU A 29 -5.84 -7.69 -9.14
N ARG A 30 -6.14 -8.97 -9.40
CA ARG A 30 -7.23 -9.40 -10.28
C ARG A 30 -8.58 -8.84 -9.81
N ASP A 31 -9.50 -8.71 -10.75
CA ASP A 31 -10.89 -8.35 -10.48
C ASP A 31 -11.48 -9.24 -9.37
N ASN A 32 -12.24 -8.63 -8.45
CA ASN A 32 -12.86 -9.23 -7.24
C ASN A 32 -11.99 -9.36 -5.98
N VAL A 33 -10.79 -8.79 -5.93
CA VAL A 33 -10.04 -8.68 -4.67
C VAL A 33 -10.30 -7.31 -4.03
N ALA A 34 -11.17 -7.26 -3.01
CA ALA A 34 -11.46 -6.02 -2.28
C ALA A 34 -10.37 -5.68 -1.24
N LEU A 35 -9.73 -6.70 -0.67
CA LEU A 35 -8.75 -6.57 0.40
C LEU A 35 -7.51 -7.40 0.12
N VAL A 36 -6.35 -6.87 0.48
CA VAL A 36 -5.09 -7.59 0.37
C VAL A 36 -5.08 -8.81 1.31
N PRO A 37 -4.54 -9.96 0.88
CA PRO A 37 -4.43 -11.15 1.73
C PRO A 37 -3.39 -10.98 2.84
N ASP A 38 -3.37 -11.92 3.78
CA ASP A 38 -2.33 -11.98 4.80
C ASP A 38 -0.93 -12.10 4.16
N GLY A 39 0.03 -11.38 4.72
CA GLY A 39 1.39 -11.39 4.21
C GLY A 39 2.16 -10.10 4.47
N ALA A 40 3.35 -10.04 3.87
CA ALA A 40 4.25 -8.89 3.95
C ALA A 40 3.98 -7.89 2.82
N TYR A 41 4.02 -6.60 3.19
CA TYR A 41 3.80 -5.47 2.30
C TYR A 41 4.84 -4.39 2.54
N PHE A 42 5.14 -3.64 1.49
CA PHE A 42 6.02 -2.49 1.52
C PHE A 42 5.21 -1.21 1.28
N LEU A 43 5.35 -0.26 2.20
CA LEU A 43 4.76 1.07 2.09
C LEU A 43 5.81 2.04 1.56
N VAL A 44 5.42 2.87 0.61
CA VAL A 44 6.18 4.03 0.16
C VAL A 44 5.32 5.27 0.34
N ILE A 45 5.78 6.19 1.17
CA ILE A 45 5.11 7.45 1.48
C ILE A 45 6.01 8.56 0.96
N THR A 46 5.48 9.42 0.09
CA THR A 46 6.13 10.66 -0.33
C THR A 46 5.52 11.80 0.46
N LEU A 47 6.34 12.57 1.16
CA LEU A 47 5.93 13.79 1.85
C LEU A 47 5.90 14.94 0.84
N ASN A 48 4.74 15.57 0.65
CA ASN A 48 4.56 16.55 -0.43
C ASN A 48 5.32 17.87 -0.19
N ASP A 49 5.60 18.21 1.07
CA ASP A 49 6.30 19.42 1.50
C ASP A 49 7.82 19.33 1.28
N THR A 50 8.42 18.16 1.53
CA THR A 50 9.87 17.95 1.40
C THR A 50 10.27 17.12 0.19
N ASN A 51 9.29 16.50 -0.48
CA ASN A 51 9.48 15.44 -1.48
C ASN A 51 10.31 14.24 -0.96
N GLU A 52 10.42 14.10 0.36
CA GLU A 52 11.11 13.00 1.00
C GLU A 52 10.30 11.71 0.85
N GLN A 53 11.00 10.59 0.66
CA GLN A 53 10.38 9.27 0.56
C GLN A 53 10.71 8.43 1.78
N ILE A 54 9.66 8.04 2.49
CA ILE A 54 9.71 7.12 3.62
C ILE A 54 9.26 5.74 3.15
N SER A 55 10.10 4.74 3.39
CA SER A 55 9.79 3.34 3.11
C SER A 55 9.64 2.55 4.41
N LYS A 56 8.58 1.74 4.51
CA LYS A 56 8.35 0.84 5.64
C LYS A 56 7.96 -0.54 5.17
N PHE A 57 8.22 -1.55 6.01
CA PHE A 57 7.65 -2.88 5.85
C PHE A 57 6.56 -3.10 6.90
N LEU A 58 5.53 -3.86 6.55
CA LEU A 58 4.51 -4.29 7.49
C LEU A 58 4.05 -5.71 7.16
N THR A 59 3.53 -6.40 8.17
CA THR A 59 2.85 -7.68 8.01
C THR A 59 1.38 -7.49 8.35
N ILE A 60 0.49 -7.90 7.46
CA ILE A 60 -0.95 -7.99 7.72
C ILE A 60 -1.26 -9.44 8.08
N LYS A 61 -1.94 -9.63 9.23
CA LYS A 61 -2.51 -10.90 9.67
C LYS A 61 -3.97 -10.67 10.04
N ARG A 62 -4.84 -11.63 9.72
CA ARG A 62 -6.27 -11.59 10.05
C ARG A 62 -6.68 -12.72 10.97
#